data_AF-A0A7X2MQC7-F1
#
_entry.id   AF-A0A7X2MQC7-F1
#
_cell.length_a   1.000
_cell.length_b   1.000
_cell.length_c   1.000
_cell.angle_alpha   90.00
_cell.angle_beta   90.00
_cell.angle_gamma   90.00
#
_symmetry.space_group_name_H-M   'P 1'
#
loop_
_entity.id
_entity.type
_entity.pdbx_description
1 polymer ?
#
loop_
_entity_poly.entity_id
_entity_poly.type
_entity_poly.pdbx_seq_one_letter_code
_entity_poly.pdbx_strand_id
1 'polypeptide(L)'
;MYGTVNELCARLMQCFKSDELMTLIIWTKEDVLAVLDDESVTEETAADIVQQISGLDAQHDYGVSLETLQAVLANIREEEKQARVATVPAAALETAIRVAWDFMRLEDAQNGEGASARRFPAETAALCRISALLREQNGGESKI
;
A
#
# COMPACT_ATOMS: atom_id res chain seq x y z
N MET A 1 8.31 16.37 12.09
CA MET A 1 7.53 17.53 11.58
C MET A 1 7.80 17.67 10.08
N TYR A 2 6.79 18.07 9.30
CA TYR A 2 6.91 18.23 7.85
C TYR A 2 6.46 19.64 7.44
N GLY A 3 7.08 20.19 6.41
CA GLY A 3 6.84 21.54 5.90
C GLY A 3 8.13 22.22 5.49
N THR A 4 7.99 23.47 5.05
CA THR A 4 9.13 24.33 4.73
C THR A 4 9.91 24.70 5.99
N VAL A 5 11.17 25.10 5.81
CA VAL A 5 12.03 25.57 6.92
C VAL A 5 11.32 26.64 7.76
N ASN A 6 10.62 27.59 7.13
CA ASN A 6 9.92 28.66 7.83
C ASN A 6 8.74 28.15 8.67
N GLU A 7 7.96 27.21 8.14
CA GLU A 7 6.82 26.61 8.87
C GLU A 7 7.32 25.78 10.06
N LEU A 8 8.41 25.04 9.88
CA LEU A 8 9.04 24.27 10.94
C LEU A 8 9.56 25.19 12.06
N CYS A 9 10.31 26.24 11.70
CA CYS A 9 10.81 27.23 12.67
C CYS A 9 9.67 27.92 13.43
N ALA A 10 8.60 28.32 12.73
CA ALA A 10 7.45 28.96 13.35
C ALA A 10 6.76 28.05 14.38
N ARG A 11 6.59 26.76 14.06
CA ARG A 11 6.01 25.78 14.98
C ARG A 11 6.93 25.46 16.15
N LEU A 12 8.24 25.37 15.94
CA LEU A 12 9.20 25.18 17.03
C LEU A 12 9.16 26.33 18.05
N MET A 13 9.09 27.57 17.58
CA MET A 13 8.99 28.74 18.46
C MET A 13 7.66 28.84 19.22
N GLN A 14 6.61 28.14 18.78
CA GLN A 14 5.34 28.06 19.52
C GLN A 14 5.42 27.05 20.67
N CYS A 15 6.20 25.98 20.52
CA CYS A 15 6.25 24.88 21.47
C CYS A 15 7.40 24.98 22.48
N PHE A 16 8.52 25.60 22.10
CA PHE A 16 9.75 25.63 22.90
C PHE A 16 10.21 27.05 23.20
N LYS A 17 10.91 27.22 24.32
CA LYS A 17 11.52 28.52 24.64
C LYS A 17 12.78 28.74 23.80
N SER A 18 13.10 29.99 23.53
CA SER A 18 14.25 30.36 22.69
C SER A 18 15.61 29.96 23.28
N ASP A 19 15.69 29.74 24.58
CA ASP A 19 16.89 29.39 25.34
C ASP A 19 17.02 27.89 25.64
N GLU A 20 16.06 27.08 25.18
CA GLU A 20 16.04 25.65 25.39
C GLU A 20 16.97 24.94 24.38
N LEU A 21 17.89 24.12 24.89
CA LEU A 21 18.78 23.33 24.04
C LEU A 21 18.00 22.19 23.39
N MET A 22 17.94 22.16 22.07
CA MET A 22 17.35 21.07 21.31
C MET A 22 18.30 20.52 20.25
N THR A 23 18.08 19.27 19.84
CA THR A 23 18.71 18.67 18.66
C THR A 23 17.61 18.24 17.70
N LEU A 24 17.76 18.58 16.42
CA LEU A 24 16.79 18.29 15.36
C LEU A 24 17.46 17.41 14.31
N ILE A 25 16.77 16.35 13.91
CA ILE A 25 17.11 15.56 12.73
C ILE A 25 16.10 15.94 11.65
N ILE A 26 16.62 16.43 10.52
CA ILE A 26 15.82 16.84 9.37
C ILE A 26 16.07 15.80 8.29
N TRP A 27 15.00 15.21 7.76
CA TRP A 27 15.06 14.30 6.64
C TRP A 27 14.69 15.05 5.36
N THR A 28 15.65 15.19 4.47
CA THR A 28 15.42 15.65 3.10
C THR A 28 15.34 14.45 2.14
N LYS A 29 14.87 14.69 0.91
CA LYS A 29 14.88 13.68 -0.15
C LYS A 29 16.29 13.16 -0.38
N GLU A 30 17.27 14.07 -0.38
CA GLU A 30 18.68 13.77 -0.59
C GLU A 30 19.25 12.89 0.53
N ASP A 31 18.84 13.12 1.79
CA ASP A 31 19.25 12.28 2.93
C ASP A 31 18.66 10.86 2.81
N VAL A 32 17.40 10.74 2.40
CA VAL A 32 16.74 9.44 2.20
C VAL A 32 17.45 8.65 1.09
N LEU A 33 17.81 9.30 -0.02
CA LEU A 33 18.56 8.67 -1.11
C LEU A 33 19.95 8.22 -0.65
N ALA A 34 20.67 9.08 0.07
CA ALA A 34 22.02 8.76 0.55
C ALA A 34 22.03 7.60 1.56
N VAL A 35 21.02 7.52 2.41
CA VAL A 35 20.93 6.51 3.46
C VAL A 35 20.35 5.18 2.95
N LEU A 36 19.55 5.21 1.88
CA LEU A 36 18.97 4.02 1.24
C LEU A 36 19.59 3.70 -0.13
N ASP A 37 20.84 4.13 -0.38
CA ASP A 37 21.53 3.93 -1.66
C ASP A 37 21.63 2.45 -2.04
N ASP A 38 21.90 1.59 -1.05
CA ASP A 38 21.96 0.13 -1.21
C ASP A 38 20.62 -0.52 -1.64
N GLU A 39 19.52 0.21 -1.52
CA GLU A 39 18.15 -0.25 -1.79
C GLU A 39 17.63 0.21 -3.17
N SER A 40 18.47 0.80 -4.03
CA SER A 40 18.09 1.26 -5.38
C SER A 40 16.85 2.18 -5.40
N VAL A 41 16.72 3.03 -4.38
CA VAL A 41 15.59 3.94 -4.20
C VAL A 41 15.62 5.03 -5.28
N THR A 42 14.48 5.27 -5.92
CA THR A 42 14.34 6.35 -6.92
C THR A 42 14.08 7.70 -6.25
N GLU A 43 14.31 8.81 -6.95
CA GLU A 43 13.96 10.14 -6.42
C GLU A 43 12.46 10.28 -6.09
N GLU A 44 11.59 9.65 -6.88
CA GLU A 44 10.14 9.64 -6.65
C GLU A 44 9.80 8.88 -5.36
N THR A 45 10.33 7.66 -5.22
CA THR A 45 10.16 6.86 -3.99
C THR A 45 10.71 7.57 -2.76
N ALA A 46 11.85 8.27 -2.88
CA ALA A 46 12.41 9.03 -1.77
C ALA A 46 11.50 10.21 -1.37
N ALA A 47 10.89 10.91 -2.33
CA ALA A 47 9.92 11.95 -2.05
C ALA A 47 8.66 11.38 -1.36
N ASP A 48 8.17 10.23 -1.83
CA ASP A 48 7.04 9.53 -1.23
C ASP A 48 7.31 9.10 0.21
N ILE A 49 8.52 8.60 0.50
CA ILE A 49 8.94 8.26 1.86
C ILE A 49 8.89 9.48 2.77
N VAL A 50 9.47 10.62 2.35
CA VAL A 50 9.45 11.87 3.13
C VAL A 50 8.01 12.33 3.38
N GLN A 51 7.13 12.19 2.38
CA GLN A 51 5.72 12.53 2.51
C GLN A 51 4.99 11.58 3.48
N GLN A 52 5.17 10.27 3.39
CA GLN A 52 4.46 9.31 4.25
C GLN A 52 4.83 9.46 5.72
N ILE A 53 6.11 9.76 6.01
CA ILE A 53 6.57 10.05 7.37
C ILE A 53 5.82 11.23 8.00
N SER A 54 5.36 12.19 7.19
CA SER A 54 4.59 13.33 7.71
C SER A 54 3.25 12.92 8.35
N GLY A 55 2.68 11.78 7.94
CA GLY A 55 1.40 11.25 8.42
C GLY A 55 1.52 10.24 9.56
N LEU A 56 2.75 9.89 10.00
CA LEU A 56 2.99 8.95 11.10
C LEU A 56 2.81 9.67 12.45
N ASP A 57 1.55 9.85 12.87
CA ASP A 57 1.18 10.51 14.13
C ASP A 57 1.81 9.84 15.38
N ALA A 58 2.17 8.56 15.32
CA ALA A 58 2.76 7.82 16.43
C ALA A 58 4.27 8.10 16.66
N GLN A 59 4.96 8.75 15.72
CA GLN A 59 6.41 9.02 15.84
C GLN A 59 6.76 10.36 16.50
N HIS A 60 5.75 11.08 17.01
CA HIS A 60 5.98 12.28 17.81
C HIS A 60 6.77 12.00 19.09
N ASP A 61 6.75 10.77 19.63
CA ASP A 61 7.44 10.41 20.88
C ASP A 61 8.86 9.89 20.69
N TYR A 62 9.20 9.29 19.54
CA TYR A 62 10.49 8.61 19.31
C TYR A 62 11.27 9.14 18.10
N GLY A 63 10.72 10.08 17.33
CA GLY A 63 11.34 10.58 16.12
C GLY A 63 11.35 9.57 14.97
N VAL A 64 12.00 9.95 13.88
CA VAL A 64 12.08 9.17 12.63
C VAL A 64 13.49 8.63 12.50
N SER A 65 13.66 7.32 12.68
CA SER A 65 14.94 6.63 12.56
C SER A 65 15.14 6.04 11.16
N LEU A 66 16.33 5.49 10.89
CA LEU A 66 16.57 4.69 9.68
C LEU A 66 15.60 3.50 9.58
N GLU A 67 15.31 2.83 10.68
CA GLU A 67 14.36 1.71 10.71
C GLU A 67 12.97 2.16 10.26
N THR A 68 12.55 3.38 10.62
CA THR A 68 11.31 3.98 10.10
C THR A 68 11.35 4.11 8.58
N LEU A 69 12.44 4.64 8.02
CA LEU A 69 12.58 4.81 6.57
C LEU A 69 12.51 3.46 5.84
N GLN A 70 13.19 2.45 6.36
CA GLN A 70 13.18 1.10 5.81
C GLN A 70 11.78 0.46 5.89
N ALA A 71 11.06 0.67 6.98
CA ALA A 71 9.69 0.17 7.13
C ALA A 71 8.72 0.84 6.14
N VAL A 72 8.83 2.16 5.94
CA VAL A 72 8.03 2.89 4.95
C VAL A 72 8.36 2.42 3.53
N LEU A 73 9.65 2.26 3.19
CA LEU A 73 10.07 1.72 1.90
C LEU A 73 9.52 0.30 1.66
N ALA A 74 9.56 -0.57 2.66
CA ALA A 74 9.03 -1.92 2.56
C ALA A 74 7.52 -1.93 2.30
N ASN A 75 6.77 -1.01 2.94
CA ASN A 75 5.34 -0.85 2.69
C ASN A 75 5.06 -0.39 1.26
N ILE A 76 5.78 0.63 0.76
CA ILE A 76 5.64 1.12 -0.62
C ILE A 76 5.88 -0.04 -1.62
N ARG A 77 6.95 -0.81 -1.43
CA ARG A 77 7.27 -1.95 -2.32
C ARG A 77 6.21 -3.05 -2.26
N GLU A 78 5.64 -3.31 -1.09
CA GLU A 78 4.56 -4.29 -0.95
C GLU A 78 3.27 -3.78 -1.60
N GLU A 79 2.95 -2.49 -1.49
CA GLU A 79 1.84 -1.87 -2.22
C GLU A 79 2.04 -1.96 -3.73
N GLU A 80 3.23 -1.64 -4.25
CA GLU A 80 3.56 -1.79 -5.67
C GLU A 80 3.43 -3.25 -6.15
N LYS A 81 3.87 -4.20 -5.33
CA LYS A 81 3.78 -5.63 -5.63
C LYS A 81 2.33 -6.10 -5.66
N GLN A 82 1.49 -5.63 -4.75
CA GLN A 82 0.06 -5.92 -4.72
C GLN A 82 -0.70 -5.22 -5.86
N ALA A 83 -0.24 -4.05 -6.29
CA ALA A 83 -0.81 -3.27 -7.38
C ALA A 83 -0.35 -3.73 -8.78
N ARG A 84 0.46 -4.80 -8.89
CA ARG A 84 1.01 -5.23 -10.18
C ARG A 84 -0.09 -5.70 -11.13
N VAL A 85 -0.49 -4.83 -12.04
CA VAL A 85 -1.46 -5.12 -13.10
C VAL A 85 -0.79 -5.98 -14.18
N ALA A 86 -1.30 -7.19 -14.38
CA ALA A 86 -0.89 -8.05 -15.48
C ALA A 86 -2.02 -8.14 -16.52
N THR A 87 -1.68 -7.89 -17.79
CA THR A 87 -2.62 -8.12 -18.89
C THR A 87 -2.68 -9.61 -19.20
N VAL A 88 -3.87 -10.20 -19.10
CA VAL A 88 -4.13 -11.60 -19.45
C VAL A 88 -5.17 -11.68 -20.56
N PRO A 89 -5.08 -12.66 -21.49
CA PRO A 89 -6.14 -12.90 -22.46
C PRO A 89 -7.47 -13.21 -21.74
N ALA A 90 -8.56 -12.58 -22.18
CA ALA A 90 -9.88 -12.73 -21.55
C ALA A 90 -10.33 -14.20 -21.45
N ALA A 91 -10.13 -14.99 -22.52
CA ALA A 91 -10.47 -16.42 -22.53
C ALA A 91 -9.68 -17.24 -21.49
N ALA A 92 -8.42 -16.86 -21.23
CA ALA A 92 -7.60 -17.52 -20.21
C ALA A 92 -8.10 -17.17 -18.81
N LEU A 93 -8.46 -15.90 -18.59
CA LEU A 93 -9.03 -15.43 -17.33
C LEU A 93 -10.39 -16.09 -17.04
N GLU A 94 -11.30 -16.18 -18.02
CA GLU A 94 -12.58 -16.87 -17.89
C GLU A 94 -12.40 -18.35 -17.52
N THR A 95 -11.44 -19.02 -18.17
CA THR A 95 -11.14 -20.43 -17.87
C THR A 95 -10.64 -20.59 -16.45
N ALA A 96 -9.73 -19.72 -16.00
CA ALA A 96 -9.20 -19.75 -14.64
C ALA A 96 -10.31 -19.49 -13.59
N ILE A 97 -11.17 -18.50 -13.83
CA ILE A 97 -12.30 -18.19 -12.93
C ILE A 97 -13.28 -19.36 -12.83
N ARG A 98 -13.60 -20.00 -13.96
CA ARG A 98 -14.50 -21.17 -13.96
C ARG A 98 -13.92 -22.31 -13.13
N VAL A 99 -12.64 -22.65 -13.34
CA VAL A 99 -11.96 -23.70 -12.57
C VAL A 99 -11.92 -23.35 -11.08
N ALA A 100 -11.65 -22.10 -10.74
CA ALA A 100 -11.66 -21.64 -9.35
C ALA A 100 -13.05 -21.76 -8.71
N TRP A 101 -14.12 -21.41 -9.43
CA TRP A 101 -15.49 -21.59 -8.94
C TRP A 101 -15.87 -23.05 -8.75
N ASP A 102 -15.47 -23.92 -9.67
CA ASP A 102 -15.72 -25.36 -9.55
C ASP A 102 -14.99 -25.95 -8.34
N PHE A 103 -13.77 -25.48 -8.05
CA PHE A 103 -13.05 -25.82 -6.83
C PHE A 103 -13.79 -25.35 -5.57
N MET A 104 -14.26 -24.10 -5.52
CA MET A 104 -14.99 -23.59 -4.35
C MET A 104 -16.29 -24.39 -4.10
N ARG A 105 -17.02 -24.74 -5.16
CA ARG A 105 -18.22 -25.58 -5.07
C ARG A 105 -17.90 -26.99 -4.58
N LEU A 106 -16.77 -27.56 -5.01
CA LEU A 106 -16.31 -28.86 -4.54
C LEU A 106 -15.95 -28.81 -3.05
N GLU A 107 -15.26 -27.75 -2.61
CA GLU A 107 -14.92 -27.52 -1.20
C GLU A 107 -16.18 -27.42 -0.32
N ASP A 108 -17.22 -26.71 -0.77
CA ASP A 108 -18.50 -26.63 -0.07
C ASP A 108 -19.24 -27.98 -0.06
N ALA A 109 -19.20 -28.74 -1.16
CA ALA A 109 -19.83 -30.05 -1.23
C ALA A 109 -19.16 -31.08 -0.31
N GLN A 110 -17.83 -31.00 -0.13
CA GLN A 110 -17.07 -31.96 0.68
C GLN A 110 -17.02 -31.59 2.16
N ASN A 111 -16.99 -30.30 2.49
CA ASN A 111 -16.73 -29.82 3.85
C ASN A 111 -17.93 -29.08 4.47
N GLY A 112 -19.07 -29.07 3.78
CA GLY A 112 -20.30 -28.41 4.19
C GLY A 112 -20.43 -26.99 3.64
N GLU A 113 -21.67 -26.52 3.53
CA GLU A 113 -21.99 -25.23 2.94
C GLU A 113 -21.22 -24.07 3.61
N GLY A 114 -20.62 -23.21 2.79
CA GLY A 114 -19.79 -22.09 3.25
C GLY A 114 -18.42 -22.50 3.80
N ALA A 115 -17.94 -23.71 3.54
CA ALA A 115 -16.57 -24.10 3.85
C ALA A 115 -15.56 -23.34 2.98
N SER A 116 -15.87 -23.11 1.69
CA SER A 116 -15.04 -22.32 0.78
C SER A 116 -14.77 -20.91 1.32
N ALA A 117 -15.84 -20.19 1.69
CA ALA A 117 -15.75 -18.83 2.23
C ALA A 117 -15.02 -18.76 3.59
N ARG A 118 -15.11 -19.81 4.42
CA ARG A 118 -14.42 -19.87 5.71
C ARG A 118 -12.93 -20.19 5.56
N ARG A 119 -12.57 -21.06 4.61
CA ARG A 119 -11.19 -21.52 4.40
C ARG A 119 -10.39 -20.61 3.47
N PHE A 120 -11.06 -19.98 2.50
CA PHE A 120 -10.47 -19.16 1.45
C PHE A 120 -11.22 -17.82 1.30
N PRO A 121 -11.25 -16.98 2.36
CA PRO A 121 -12.07 -15.76 2.37
C PRO A 121 -11.60 -14.72 1.34
N ALA A 122 -10.29 -14.58 1.15
CA ALA A 122 -9.72 -13.59 0.22
C ALA A 122 -9.99 -13.97 -1.24
N GLU A 123 -9.83 -15.26 -1.57
CA GLU A 123 -10.06 -15.82 -2.90
C GLU A 123 -11.54 -15.77 -3.27
N THR A 124 -12.42 -16.11 -2.32
CA THR A 124 -13.88 -16.04 -2.52
C THR A 124 -14.32 -14.59 -2.79
N ALA A 125 -13.78 -13.63 -2.01
CA ALA A 125 -14.04 -12.21 -2.24
C ALA A 125 -13.50 -11.71 -3.59
N ALA A 126 -12.31 -12.17 -3.99
CA ALA A 126 -11.73 -11.83 -5.30
C ALA A 126 -12.57 -12.38 -6.46
N LEU A 127 -12.99 -13.65 -6.40
CA LEU A 127 -13.83 -14.27 -7.42
C LEU A 127 -15.20 -13.58 -7.54
N CYS A 128 -15.81 -13.19 -6.40
CA CYS A 128 -17.04 -12.42 -6.40
C CYS A 128 -16.88 -11.06 -7.10
N ARG A 129 -15.80 -10.32 -6.77
CA ARG A 129 -15.49 -9.03 -7.42
C ARG A 129 -15.31 -9.18 -8.92
N ILE A 130 -14.51 -10.15 -9.36
CA ILE A 130 -14.25 -10.36 -10.79
C ILE A 130 -15.54 -10.79 -11.52
N SER A 131 -16.36 -11.65 -10.91
CA SER A 131 -17.63 -12.09 -11.48
C SER A 131 -18.64 -10.95 -11.62
N ALA A 132 -18.65 -10.00 -10.68
CA ALA A 132 -19.48 -8.79 -10.78
C ALA A 132 -19.02 -7.90 -11.95
N LEU A 133 -17.72 -7.65 -12.07
CA LEU A 133 -17.15 -6.86 -13.17
C LEU A 133 -17.44 -7.47 -14.55
N LEU A 134 -17.34 -8.79 -14.70
CA LEU A 134 -17.66 -9.48 -15.96
C LEU A 134 -19.15 -9.35 -16.34
N ARG A 135 -20.05 -9.33 -15.36
CA ARG A 135 -21.49 -9.12 -15.60
C ARG A 135 -21.80 -7.69 -16.05
N GLU A 136 -21.11 -6.71 -15.48
CA GLU A 136 -21.25 -5.31 -15.87
C GLU A 136 -20.76 -5.07 -17.31
N GLN A 137 -19.67 -5.72 -17.73
CA GLN A 137 -19.18 -5.63 -19.11
C GLN A 137 -20.13 -6.30 -20.12
N ASN A 138 -20.63 -7.51 -19.81
CA ASN A 138 -21.55 -8.22 -20.69
C ASN A 138 -22.96 -7.59 -20.74
N GLY A 139 -23.35 -6.82 -19.72
CA GLY A 139 -24.60 -6.05 -19.71
C GLY A 139 -24.58 -4.79 -20.58
N GLY A 140 -23.40 -4.31 -20.98
CA GLY A 140 -23.21 -3.13 -21.82
C GLY A 140 -23.34 -3.37 -23.33
N GLU A 141 -23.19 -4.62 -23.79
CA GLU A 141 -23.21 -4.95 -25.23
C GLU A 141 -24.62 -5.18 -25.81
N SER A 142 -25.68 -5.16 -24.99
CA SER A 142 -27.05 -5.42 -25.43
C SER A 142 -27.85 -4.15 -25.81
N LYS A 143 -27.20 -3.19 -26.47
CA LYS A 143 -27.87 -2.05 -27.14
C LYS A 143 -27.19 -1.73 -28.48
N ILE A 144 -27.48 -2.54 -29.50
CA ILE A 144 -27.47 -2.10 -30.91
C ILE A 144 -28.70 -2.70 -31.57
#